data_AF-A0AAC9XWM2-F1
#
_entry.id   AF-A0AAC9XWM2-F1
#
_cell.length_a   1.000
_cell.length_b   1.000
_cell.length_c   1.000
_cell.angle_alpha   90.00
_cell.angle_beta   90.00
_cell.angle_gamma   90.00
#
_symmetry.space_group_name_H-M   'P 1'
#
loop_
_entity.id
_entity.type
_entity.pdbx_description
1 polymer ?
#
loop_
_entity_poly.entity_id
_entity_poly.type
_entity_poly.pdbx_seq_one_letter_code
_entity_poly.pdbx_strand_id
1 'polypeptide(L)'
;MAPSGCSDPDVFSLLKELAETFKECDGYKELATRYCRNILLGTWLWRNQNTGNTQIEIKTSKGNSYLIDNTRKLAWESKWTSDVQKVLEELSDEIECALTDPNVFWSADITAKIEASFCQEIYPSQILNDKVKQGEASKQFVKAKCADGRYAVSFNSVKIGAALQSIDDWWDEDASKRLRVHEFGADKEIGIARRPPDSEQNFYAIFKNTEWYLSALKNCITNKNENIDPAIYYLFSVLIKGGMFQKKAESKKA
;
A
#
# COMPACT_ATOMS: atom_id res chain seq x y z
N MET A 1 -1.68 -13.03 8.04
CA MET A 1 -2.23 -14.39 8.20
C MET A 1 -3.23 -14.56 9.34
N ALA A 2 -3.26 -13.72 10.38
CA ALA A 2 -4.32 -13.76 11.40
C ALA A 2 -4.52 -12.37 12.05
N PRO A 3 -5.68 -12.09 12.66
CA PRO A 3 -5.88 -10.88 13.47
C PRO A 3 -4.91 -10.82 14.66
N SER A 4 -4.43 -9.62 15.02
CA SER A 4 -3.62 -9.42 16.23
C SER A 4 -4.43 -9.49 17.52
N GLY A 5 -5.72 -9.19 17.45
CA GLY A 5 -6.68 -9.32 18.54
C GLY A 5 -8.09 -9.48 18.00
N CYS A 6 -8.84 -10.42 18.56
CA CYS A 6 -10.24 -10.66 18.23
C CYS A 6 -10.98 -11.13 19.49
N SER A 7 -12.13 -10.54 19.78
CA SER A 7 -12.96 -10.91 20.94
C SER A 7 -13.82 -12.15 20.70
N ASP A 8 -14.01 -12.51 19.43
CA ASP A 8 -14.89 -13.59 19.00
C ASP A 8 -14.06 -14.72 18.35
N PRO A 9 -14.00 -15.91 18.96
CA PRO A 9 -13.22 -17.04 18.44
C PRO A 9 -13.68 -17.54 17.06
N ASP A 10 -14.97 -17.43 16.74
CA ASP A 10 -15.52 -17.89 15.47
C ASP A 10 -15.09 -16.93 14.35
N VAL A 11 -15.16 -15.62 14.60
CA VAL A 11 -14.64 -14.60 13.68
C VAL A 11 -13.12 -14.73 13.51
N PHE A 12 -12.38 -15.01 14.58
CA PHE A 12 -10.93 -15.23 14.47
C PHE A 12 -10.61 -16.41 13.54
N SER A 13 -11.32 -17.53 13.73
CA SER A 13 -11.15 -18.74 12.93
C SER A 13 -11.52 -18.51 11.47
N LEU A 14 -12.65 -17.84 11.21
CA LEU A 14 -13.10 -17.45 9.87
C LEU A 14 -12.07 -16.57 9.15
N LEU A 15 -11.54 -15.54 9.81
CA LEU A 15 -10.56 -14.64 9.20
C LEU A 15 -9.21 -15.32 8.96
N LYS A 16 -8.82 -16.25 9.82
CA LYS A 16 -7.62 -17.06 9.62
C LYS A 16 -7.80 -17.98 8.40
N GLU A 17 -8.93 -18.67 8.32
CA GLU A 17 -9.26 -19.53 7.17
C GLU A 17 -9.30 -18.72 5.87
N LEU A 18 -9.95 -17.56 5.86
CA LEU A 18 -9.96 -16.63 4.72
C LEU A 18 -8.53 -16.27 4.28
N ALA A 19 -7.65 -15.92 5.23
CA ALA A 19 -6.27 -15.56 4.93
C ALA A 19 -5.45 -16.73 4.37
N GLU A 20 -5.71 -17.95 4.84
CA GLU A 20 -5.09 -19.17 4.33
C GLU A 20 -5.59 -19.52 2.93
N THR A 21 -6.91 -19.49 2.69
CA THR A 21 -7.49 -19.74 1.36
C THR A 21 -7.04 -18.68 0.34
N PHE A 22 -6.93 -17.41 0.74
CA PHE A 22 -6.40 -16.35 -0.13
C PHE A 22 -4.93 -16.58 -0.51
N LYS A 23 -4.13 -17.19 0.40
CA LYS A 23 -2.76 -17.62 0.10
C LYS A 23 -2.75 -18.77 -0.91
N GLU A 24 -3.63 -19.76 -0.75
CA GLU A 24 -3.73 -20.89 -1.67
C GLU A 24 -4.17 -20.50 -3.09
N CYS A 25 -4.83 -19.34 -3.24
CA CYS A 25 -5.22 -18.77 -4.53
C CYS A 25 -4.15 -17.84 -5.15
N ASP A 26 -2.93 -17.78 -4.61
CA ASP A 26 -1.88 -16.80 -4.98
C ASP A 26 -2.33 -15.33 -4.85
N GLY A 27 -3.33 -15.04 -4.00
CA GLY A 27 -3.90 -13.70 -3.88
C GLY A 27 -2.93 -12.65 -3.33
N TYR A 28 -1.98 -13.07 -2.50
CA TYR A 28 -0.94 -12.16 -1.99
C TYR A 28 0.06 -11.73 -3.07
N LYS A 29 0.24 -12.52 -4.13
CA LYS A 29 1.14 -12.19 -5.25
C LYS A 29 0.71 -10.90 -5.94
N GLU A 30 -0.59 -10.73 -6.18
CA GLU A 30 -1.12 -9.51 -6.81
C GLU A 30 -0.85 -8.28 -5.93
N LEU A 31 -1.09 -8.39 -4.63
CA LEU A 31 -0.84 -7.29 -3.68
C LEU A 31 0.66 -6.96 -3.60
N ALA A 32 1.52 -7.97 -3.48
CA ALA A 32 2.97 -7.80 -3.49
C ALA A 32 3.43 -7.11 -4.79
N THR A 33 2.92 -7.55 -5.93
CA THR A 33 3.21 -6.97 -7.25
C THR A 33 2.82 -5.51 -7.32
N ARG A 34 1.64 -5.13 -6.82
CA ARG A 34 1.19 -3.74 -6.77
C ARG A 34 2.05 -2.87 -5.85
N TYR A 35 2.46 -3.38 -4.70
CA TYR A 35 3.37 -2.66 -3.80
C TYR A 35 4.75 -2.47 -4.45
N CYS A 36 5.32 -3.52 -5.04
CA CYS A 36 6.58 -3.46 -5.78
C CYS A 36 6.52 -2.48 -6.94
N ARG A 37 5.42 -2.45 -7.70
CA ARG A 37 5.23 -1.45 -8.76
C ARG A 37 5.37 -0.02 -8.24
N ASN A 38 4.74 0.30 -7.11
CA ASN A 38 4.86 1.64 -6.51
C ASN A 38 6.27 1.94 -5.98
N ILE A 39 7.03 0.92 -5.54
CA ILE A 39 8.45 1.07 -5.19
C ILE A 39 9.26 1.45 -6.43
N LEU A 40 9.12 0.67 -7.51
CA LEU A 40 9.89 0.79 -8.75
C LEU A 40 9.54 2.04 -9.55
N LEU A 41 8.29 2.51 -9.48
CA LEU A 41 7.86 3.78 -10.09
C LEU A 41 8.39 5.00 -9.34
N GLY A 42 8.85 4.84 -8.09
CA GLY A 42 9.23 5.99 -7.26
C GLY A 42 8.04 6.79 -6.74
N THR A 43 6.83 6.22 -6.69
CA THR A 43 5.61 6.89 -6.19
C THR A 43 5.82 7.51 -4.81
N TRP A 44 6.67 6.89 -3.98
CA TRP A 44 7.06 7.32 -2.64
C TRP A 44 7.88 8.62 -2.59
N LEU A 45 8.38 9.10 -3.73
CA LEU A 45 9.04 10.41 -3.87
C LEU A 45 8.03 11.57 -3.99
N TRP A 46 6.74 11.28 -4.15
CA TRP A 46 5.67 12.26 -4.28
C TRP A 46 5.99 13.32 -5.34
N ARG A 47 5.95 14.61 -4.99
CA ARG A 47 6.22 15.71 -5.93
C ARG A 47 7.67 15.71 -6.44
N ASN A 48 8.59 15.11 -5.70
CA ASN A 48 10.00 15.01 -6.11
C ASN A 48 10.22 13.97 -7.21
N GLN A 49 9.21 13.20 -7.63
CA GLN A 49 9.31 12.35 -8.81
C GLN A 49 9.14 13.14 -10.12
N ASN A 50 8.53 14.33 -10.05
CA ASN A 50 8.25 15.18 -11.22
C ASN A 50 9.45 16.06 -11.58
N THR A 51 10.64 15.45 -11.62
CA THR A 51 11.92 16.11 -11.93
C THR A 51 12.54 15.44 -13.15
N GLY A 52 13.87 15.58 -13.34
CA GLY A 52 14.61 14.85 -14.37
C GLY A 52 14.58 13.33 -14.17
N ASN A 53 15.57 12.64 -14.73
CA ASN A 53 15.64 11.18 -14.59
C ASN A 53 15.80 10.79 -13.12
N THR A 54 15.11 9.73 -12.72
CA THR A 54 15.26 9.15 -11.38
C THR A 54 15.70 7.70 -11.51
N GLN A 55 16.85 7.38 -10.91
CA GLN A 55 17.34 6.01 -10.77
C GLN A 55 16.95 5.49 -9.39
N ILE A 56 16.47 4.25 -9.30
CA ILE A 56 16.14 3.58 -8.04
C ILE A 56 16.99 2.33 -7.89
N GLU A 57 17.75 2.25 -6.80
CA GLU A 57 18.49 1.06 -6.37
C GLU A 57 17.79 0.46 -5.14
N ILE A 58 17.60 -0.86 -5.15
CA ILE A 58 16.95 -1.61 -4.05
C ILE A 58 17.90 -2.72 -3.63
N LYS A 59 18.29 -2.72 -2.36
CA LYS A 59 19.12 -3.77 -1.74
C LYS A 59 18.29 -4.51 -0.71
N THR A 60 18.00 -5.77 -0.95
CA THR A 60 17.12 -6.56 -0.07
C THR A 60 17.92 -7.34 0.97
N SER A 61 17.27 -7.70 2.07
CA SER A 61 17.89 -8.52 3.13
C SER A 61 18.27 -9.94 2.67
N LYS A 62 17.81 -10.38 1.50
CA LYS A 62 18.25 -11.63 0.85
C LYS A 62 19.60 -11.49 0.12
N GLY A 63 20.18 -10.30 0.09
CA GLY A 63 21.42 -10.00 -0.63
C GLY A 63 21.23 -9.68 -2.10
N ASN A 64 19.98 -9.58 -2.57
CA ASN A 64 19.68 -9.19 -3.95
C ASN A 64 19.77 -7.67 -4.12
N SER A 65 20.17 -7.24 -5.32
CA SER A 65 20.29 -5.84 -5.69
C SER A 65 19.59 -5.60 -7.02
N TYR A 66 18.59 -4.72 -7.01
CA TYR A 66 17.81 -4.35 -8.18
C TYR A 66 18.09 -2.90 -8.57
N LEU A 67 18.05 -2.62 -9.87
CA LEU A 67 18.29 -1.29 -10.40
C LEU A 67 17.25 -0.93 -11.46
N ILE A 68 16.60 0.21 -11.27
CA ILE A 68 15.79 0.88 -12.28
C ILE A 68 16.53 2.14 -12.71
N ASP A 69 17.02 2.17 -13.95
CA ASP A 69 17.83 3.28 -14.43
C ASP A 69 17.06 4.59 -14.57
N ASN A 70 15.79 4.51 -15.00
CA ASN A 70 14.99 5.70 -15.22
C ASN A 70 13.50 5.42 -15.06
N THR A 71 12.94 5.87 -13.93
CA THR A 71 11.50 5.73 -13.65
C THR A 71 10.61 6.50 -14.64
N ARG A 72 11.13 7.49 -15.37
CA ARG A 72 10.37 8.25 -16.40
C ARG A 72 9.94 7.38 -17.59
N LYS A 73 10.56 6.21 -17.76
CA LYS A 73 10.20 5.22 -18.78
C LYS A 73 9.11 4.25 -18.32
N LEU A 74 8.67 4.38 -17.07
CA LEU A 74 7.69 3.49 -16.46
C LEU A 74 6.39 4.24 -16.22
N ALA A 75 5.28 3.62 -16.58
CA ALA A 75 3.94 4.00 -16.15
C ALA A 75 3.22 2.77 -15.59
N TRP A 76 2.23 2.97 -14.74
CA TRP A 76 1.54 1.86 -14.07
C TRP A 76 0.80 0.96 -15.06
N GLU A 77 0.12 1.56 -16.02
CA GLU A 77 -0.71 0.88 -17.02
C GLU A 77 0.12 0.39 -18.22
N SER A 78 1.39 0.82 -18.32
CA SER A 78 2.26 0.43 -19.44
C SER A 78 2.87 -0.95 -19.26
N LYS A 79 3.10 -1.64 -20.38
CA LYS A 79 3.96 -2.83 -20.40
C LYS A 79 5.41 -2.40 -20.19
N TRP A 80 6.04 -2.94 -19.15
CA TRP A 80 7.45 -2.68 -18.86
C TRP A 80 8.37 -3.52 -19.76
N THR A 81 9.63 -3.11 -19.87
CA THR A 81 10.64 -3.91 -20.60
C THR A 81 10.85 -5.25 -19.89
N SER A 82 11.36 -6.25 -20.61
CA SER A 82 11.62 -7.59 -20.05
C SER A 82 12.45 -7.55 -18.77
N ASP A 83 13.47 -6.68 -18.73
CA ASP A 83 14.40 -6.60 -17.61
C ASP A 83 13.72 -6.00 -16.37
N VAL A 84 12.92 -4.94 -16.56
CA VAL A 84 12.17 -4.31 -15.47
C VAL A 84 11.05 -5.22 -14.99
N GLN A 85 10.41 -5.96 -15.91
CA GLN A 85 9.39 -6.95 -15.58
C GLN A 85 9.97 -8.09 -14.73
N LYS A 86 11.16 -8.57 -15.06
CA LYS A 86 11.88 -9.57 -14.25
C LYS A 86 12.19 -9.04 -12.84
N VAL A 87 12.67 -7.79 -12.73
CA VAL A 87 12.89 -7.14 -11.43
C VAL A 87 11.59 -7.06 -10.62
N LEU A 88 10.48 -6.69 -11.27
CA LEU A 88 9.18 -6.65 -10.62
C LEU A 88 8.77 -8.03 -10.10
N GLU A 89 8.91 -9.07 -10.92
CA GLU A 89 8.55 -10.45 -10.55
C GLU A 89 9.35 -10.94 -9.35
N GLU A 90 10.69 -10.83 -9.41
CA GLU A 90 11.60 -11.28 -8.34
C GLU A 90 11.37 -10.53 -7.03
N LEU A 91 11.24 -9.19 -7.08
CA LEU A 91 10.97 -8.40 -5.88
C LEU A 91 9.60 -8.74 -5.28
N SER A 92 8.61 -9.03 -6.14
CA SER A 92 7.26 -9.40 -5.70
C SER A 92 7.23 -10.79 -5.06
N ASP A 93 8.01 -11.75 -5.57
CA ASP A 93 8.19 -13.06 -4.92
C ASP A 93 8.78 -12.90 -3.52
N GLU A 94 9.76 -11.99 -3.34
CA GLU A 94 10.33 -11.74 -2.03
C GLU A 94 9.31 -11.17 -1.04
N ILE A 95 8.54 -10.16 -1.46
CA ILE A 95 7.54 -9.51 -0.59
C ILE A 95 6.38 -10.47 -0.31
N GLU A 96 5.89 -11.22 -1.30
CA GLU A 96 4.85 -12.22 -1.12
C GLU A 96 5.26 -13.29 -0.09
N CYS A 97 6.48 -13.80 -0.22
CA CYS A 97 7.03 -14.76 0.73
C CYS A 97 7.01 -14.19 2.16
N ALA A 98 7.39 -12.92 2.34
CA ALA A 98 7.35 -12.26 3.63
C ALA A 98 5.93 -11.96 4.15
N LEU A 99 4.95 -11.75 3.26
CA LEU A 99 3.55 -11.56 3.63
C LEU A 99 2.88 -12.87 4.10
N THR A 100 3.38 -14.02 3.63
CA THR A 100 2.70 -15.31 3.75
C THR A 100 3.41 -16.34 4.62
N ASP A 101 4.71 -16.20 4.85
CA ASP A 101 5.50 -17.07 5.75
C ASP A 101 5.86 -16.31 7.04
N PRO A 102 5.32 -16.72 8.20
CA PRO A 102 5.60 -16.07 9.48
C PRO A 102 7.06 -16.15 9.93
N ASN A 103 7.87 -17.04 9.34
CA ASN A 103 9.29 -17.19 9.67
C ASN A 103 10.21 -16.31 8.83
N VAL A 104 9.69 -15.67 7.79
CA VAL A 104 10.47 -14.85 6.87
C VAL A 104 10.42 -13.40 7.31
N PHE A 105 11.59 -12.88 7.70
CA PHE A 105 11.79 -11.44 7.86
C PHE A 105 12.35 -10.86 6.56
N TRP A 106 11.71 -9.79 6.06
CA TRP A 106 12.14 -9.09 4.86
C TRP A 106 12.33 -7.59 5.15
N SER A 107 13.41 -7.04 4.63
CA SER A 107 13.67 -5.61 4.63
C SER A 107 14.45 -5.23 3.37
N ALA A 108 14.39 -3.94 3.00
CA ALA A 108 15.17 -3.42 1.89
C ALA A 108 15.62 -1.99 2.14
N ASP A 109 16.84 -1.70 1.73
CA ASP A 109 17.37 -0.35 1.61
C ASP A 109 17.11 0.15 0.18
N ILE A 110 16.27 1.18 0.08
CA ILE A 110 15.84 1.75 -1.21
C ILE A 110 16.44 3.14 -1.35
N THR A 111 17.25 3.34 -2.38
CA THR A 111 17.92 4.60 -2.68
C THR A 111 17.44 5.15 -4.02
N ALA A 112 16.95 6.39 -4.03
CA ALA A 112 16.64 7.11 -5.26
C ALA A 112 17.67 8.20 -5.52
N LYS A 113 18.23 8.21 -6.74
CA LYS A 113 19.07 9.30 -7.25
C LYS A 113 18.25 10.11 -8.25
N ILE A 114 17.95 11.34 -7.88
CA ILE A 114 17.08 12.24 -8.64
C ILE A 114 17.95 13.26 -9.38
N GLU A 115 17.82 13.32 -10.69
CA GLU A 115 18.40 14.39 -11.49
C GLU A 115 17.58 15.67 -11.27
N ALA A 116 18.24 16.67 -10.69
CA ALA A 116 17.66 17.96 -10.37
C ALA A 116 18.30 19.07 -11.20
N SER A 117 17.48 20.00 -11.68
CA SER A 117 17.94 21.22 -12.34
C SER A 117 18.49 22.22 -11.32
N PHE A 118 19.30 23.17 -11.77
CA PHE A 118 19.81 24.24 -10.92
C PHE A 118 18.65 24.99 -10.23
N CYS A 119 18.77 25.20 -8.92
CA CYS A 119 17.75 25.83 -8.06
C CYS A 119 16.36 25.14 -8.04
N GLN A 120 16.27 23.86 -8.39
CA GLN A 120 15.02 23.11 -8.29
C GLN A 120 14.59 22.93 -6.82
N GLU A 121 13.34 23.29 -6.51
CA GLU A 121 12.77 23.10 -5.16
C GLU A 121 12.60 21.60 -4.84
N ILE A 122 12.94 21.24 -3.60
CA ILE A 122 12.69 19.91 -3.01
C ILE A 122 11.49 20.00 -2.06
N TYR A 123 10.61 19.00 -2.12
CA TYR A 123 9.33 18.96 -1.42
C TYR A 123 9.32 17.86 -0.34
N PRO A 124 9.80 18.13 0.90
CA PRO A 124 9.71 17.20 2.01
C PRO A 124 8.31 17.16 2.64
N SER A 125 8.13 16.40 3.73
CA SER A 125 6.89 16.45 4.52
C SER A 125 6.79 17.76 5.29
N GLN A 126 5.58 18.28 5.40
CA GLN A 126 5.26 19.45 6.22
C GLN A 126 4.69 19.02 7.56
N ILE A 127 4.94 19.82 8.59
CA ILE A 127 4.32 19.68 9.91
C ILE A 127 2.99 20.43 9.86
N LEU A 128 1.90 19.76 10.27
CA LEU A 128 0.61 20.40 10.47
C LEU A 128 0.53 20.89 11.91
N ASN A 129 0.56 22.20 12.11
CA ASN A 129 0.39 22.84 13.41
C ASN A 129 -0.94 23.60 13.44
N ASP A 130 -1.84 23.22 14.34
CA ASP A 130 -3.14 23.89 14.50
C ASP A 130 -3.01 25.30 15.08
N LYS A 131 -1.90 25.57 15.79
CA LYS A 131 -1.60 26.86 16.41
C LYS A 131 -0.16 27.25 16.08
N VAL A 132 0.02 28.06 15.05
CA VAL A 132 1.32 28.68 14.75
C VAL A 132 1.56 29.78 15.78
N LYS A 133 2.63 29.67 16.57
CA LYS A 133 2.98 30.71 17.53
C LYS A 133 3.38 32.00 16.79
N GLN A 134 3.11 33.14 17.41
CA GLN A 134 3.49 34.44 16.84
C GLN A 134 5.01 34.49 16.63
N GLY A 135 5.42 34.76 15.38
CA GLY A 135 6.84 34.78 14.97
C GLY A 135 7.37 33.47 14.36
N GLU A 136 6.60 32.38 14.37
CA GLU A 136 6.98 31.15 13.66
C GLU A 136 6.54 31.17 12.19
N ALA A 137 7.35 30.54 11.33
CA ALA A 137 6.98 30.35 9.93
C ALA A 137 5.74 29.44 9.81
N SER A 138 4.79 29.83 8.96
CA SER A 138 3.57 29.05 8.70
C SER A 138 3.83 27.71 8.02
N LYS A 139 4.92 27.60 7.23
CA LYS A 139 5.36 26.36 6.56
C LYS A 139 6.60 25.82 7.26
N GLN A 140 6.42 24.74 8.03
CA GLN A 140 7.51 24.02 8.68
C GLN A 140 7.65 22.62 8.09
N PHE A 141 8.89 22.14 7.97
CA PHE A 141 9.20 20.83 7.42
C PHE A 141 9.55 19.83 8.52
N VAL A 142 9.17 18.58 8.29
CA VAL A 142 9.64 17.45 9.10
C VAL A 142 11.14 17.32 8.89
N LYS A 143 11.88 17.10 9.97
CA LYS A 143 13.34 16.94 9.97
C LYS A 143 13.72 15.66 10.69
N ALA A 144 14.75 14.99 10.19
CA ALA A 144 15.39 13.85 10.84
C ALA A 144 16.83 14.21 11.19
N LYS A 145 17.31 13.68 12.33
CA LYS A 145 18.71 13.84 12.74
C LYS A 145 19.56 12.81 12.01
N CYS A 146 20.58 13.29 11.31
CA CYS A 146 21.58 12.47 10.61
C CYS A 146 22.62 11.92 11.58
N ALA A 147 23.36 10.89 11.15
CA ALA A 147 24.41 10.24 11.96
C ALA A 147 25.53 11.22 12.36
N ASP A 148 25.79 12.25 11.54
CA ASP A 148 26.76 13.32 11.81
C ASP A 148 26.23 14.43 12.74
N GLY A 149 25.01 14.28 13.27
CA GLY A 149 24.37 15.23 14.18
C GLY A 149 23.62 16.38 13.51
N ARG A 150 23.70 16.54 12.18
CA ARG A 150 22.93 17.56 11.44
C ARG A 150 21.47 17.15 11.31
N TYR A 151 20.62 18.12 10.96
CA TYR A 151 19.22 17.87 10.64
C TYR A 151 18.99 18.02 9.13
N ALA A 152 18.43 16.98 8.50
CA ALA A 152 17.97 17.03 7.12
C ALA A 152 16.43 17.04 7.10
N VAL A 153 15.85 17.68 6.09
CA VAL A 153 14.41 17.55 5.84
C VAL A 153 14.09 16.11 5.42
N SER A 154 12.93 15.62 5.81
CA SER A 154 12.55 14.22 5.55
C SER A 154 11.10 14.07 5.12
N PHE A 155 10.80 12.89 4.58
CA PHE A 155 9.43 12.41 4.55
C PHE A 155 9.07 11.74 5.88
N ASN A 156 7.80 11.88 6.29
CA ASN A 156 7.26 11.09 7.38
C ASN A 156 7.02 9.64 6.91
N SER A 157 7.23 8.66 7.77
CA SER A 157 7.05 7.23 7.44
C SER A 157 5.63 6.93 6.93
N VAL A 158 4.61 7.54 7.53
CA VAL A 158 3.21 7.39 7.09
C VAL A 158 2.97 7.90 5.67
N LYS A 159 3.75 8.89 5.21
CA LYS A 159 3.65 9.44 3.86
C LYS A 159 4.25 8.49 2.82
N ILE A 160 5.33 7.79 3.18
CA ILE A 160 5.90 6.72 2.35
C ILE A 160 4.92 5.55 2.28
N GLY A 161 4.42 5.07 3.42
CA GLY A 161 3.43 4.00 3.47
C GLY A 161 2.17 4.30 2.66
N ALA A 162 1.66 5.54 2.72
CA ALA A 162 0.54 5.98 1.91
C ALA A 162 0.80 5.91 0.39
N ALA A 163 2.01 6.21 -0.06
CA ALA A 163 2.37 6.11 -1.47
C ALA A 163 2.45 4.65 -1.92
N LEU A 164 3.05 3.77 -1.11
CA LEU A 164 3.13 2.34 -1.44
C LEU A 164 1.73 1.70 -1.47
N GLN A 165 0.83 2.11 -0.57
CA GLN A 165 -0.56 1.66 -0.49
C GLN A 165 -1.50 2.32 -1.51
N SER A 166 -0.99 3.12 -2.45
CA SER A 166 -1.80 3.72 -3.52
C SER A 166 -2.01 2.70 -4.65
N ILE A 167 -2.83 1.70 -4.37
CA ILE A 167 -3.04 0.50 -5.21
C ILE A 167 -4.51 0.19 -5.47
N ASP A 168 -5.46 0.92 -4.87
CA ASP A 168 -6.89 0.64 -5.02
C ASP A 168 -7.40 1.32 -6.30
N ASP A 169 -7.49 0.56 -7.38
CA ASP A 169 -8.21 0.89 -8.62
C ASP A 169 -9.42 -0.04 -8.81
N TRP A 170 -9.82 -0.79 -7.77
CA TRP A 170 -10.96 -1.71 -7.81
C TRP A 170 -12.28 -1.05 -7.37
N TRP A 171 -12.31 0.29 -7.28
CA TRP A 171 -13.45 1.06 -6.78
C TRP A 171 -14.48 1.37 -7.88
N ASP A 172 -14.12 1.15 -9.14
CA ASP A 172 -14.97 1.27 -10.32
C ASP A 172 -14.33 0.47 -11.47
N GLU A 173 -15.11 -0.01 -12.44
CA GLU A 173 -14.56 -0.66 -13.64
C GLU A 173 -13.77 0.34 -14.50
N ASP A 174 -14.20 1.61 -14.52
CA ASP A 174 -13.57 2.72 -15.23
C ASP A 174 -12.69 3.56 -14.29
N ALA A 175 -12.09 2.94 -13.28
CA ALA A 175 -11.26 3.63 -12.30
C ALA A 175 -10.13 4.44 -12.97
N SER A 176 -10.28 5.77 -12.96
CA SER A 176 -9.36 6.68 -13.63
C SER A 176 -8.04 6.89 -12.89
N LYS A 177 -7.95 6.42 -11.64
CA LYS A 177 -6.76 6.52 -10.80
C LYS A 177 -6.78 5.51 -9.67
N ARG A 178 -5.58 5.28 -9.12
CA ARG A 178 -5.37 4.51 -7.90
C ARG A 178 -5.55 5.38 -6.68
N LEU A 179 -6.35 4.91 -5.75
CA LEU A 179 -6.52 5.52 -4.44
C LEU A 179 -5.57 4.86 -3.45
N ARG A 180 -5.22 5.62 -2.40
CA ARG A 180 -4.67 5.01 -1.20
C ARG A 180 -5.74 4.12 -0.60
N VAL A 181 -5.39 2.87 -0.37
CA VAL A 181 -6.25 1.90 0.31
C VAL A 181 -6.79 2.47 1.63
N HIS A 182 -8.10 2.49 1.72
CA HIS A 182 -8.84 3.00 2.87
C HIS A 182 -10.22 2.39 2.91
N GLU A 183 -10.79 2.32 4.11
CA GLU A 183 -12.09 1.76 4.45
C GLU A 183 -13.25 2.35 3.64
N PHE A 184 -13.09 3.58 3.15
CA PHE A 184 -14.10 4.34 2.40
C PHE A 184 -13.58 4.89 1.06
N GLY A 185 -12.37 4.50 0.64
CA GLY A 185 -11.77 4.94 -0.63
C GLY A 185 -11.72 6.47 -0.78
N ALA A 186 -11.02 7.16 0.14
CA ALA A 186 -10.98 8.63 0.13
C ALA A 186 -10.21 9.18 -1.08
N ASP A 187 -10.91 9.93 -1.94
CA ASP A 187 -10.36 10.67 -3.06
C ASP A 187 -10.03 12.10 -2.62
N LYS A 188 -8.74 12.34 -2.35
CA LYS A 188 -8.27 13.64 -1.82
C LYS A 188 -8.31 14.77 -2.84
N GLU A 189 -8.31 14.46 -4.14
CA GLU A 189 -8.26 15.50 -5.17
C GLU A 189 -9.64 16.13 -5.38
N ILE A 190 -10.69 15.32 -5.28
CA ILE A 190 -12.08 15.77 -5.47
C ILE A 190 -12.80 15.94 -4.12
N GLY A 191 -12.24 15.40 -3.03
CA GLY A 191 -12.78 15.54 -1.67
C GLY A 191 -14.00 14.65 -1.39
N ILE A 192 -14.07 13.48 -2.04
CA ILE A 192 -15.20 12.54 -1.91
C ILE A 192 -14.73 11.15 -1.43
N ALA A 193 -15.67 10.34 -0.93
CA ALA A 193 -15.45 8.92 -0.68
C ALA A 193 -15.95 8.12 -1.90
N ARG A 194 -15.07 7.35 -2.54
CA ARG A 194 -15.43 6.48 -3.67
C ARG A 194 -16.17 5.21 -3.23
N ARG A 195 -15.99 4.82 -1.97
CA ARG A 195 -16.70 3.71 -1.33
C ARG A 195 -17.46 4.23 -0.10
N PRO A 196 -18.52 5.02 -0.29
CA PRO A 196 -19.17 5.73 0.81
C PRO A 196 -19.82 4.75 1.82
N PRO A 197 -20.08 5.19 3.07
CA PRO A 197 -20.55 4.29 4.14
C PRO A 197 -21.88 3.57 3.88
N ASP A 198 -22.70 4.13 2.99
CA ASP A 198 -23.98 3.61 2.53
C ASP A 198 -23.88 2.68 1.30
N SER A 199 -22.69 2.55 0.71
CA SER A 199 -22.44 1.64 -0.42
C SER A 199 -22.04 0.25 0.05
N GLU A 200 -22.51 -0.80 -0.64
CA GLU A 200 -22.08 -2.19 -0.42
C GLU A 200 -20.61 -2.45 -0.82
N GLN A 201 -19.93 -1.46 -1.42
CA GLN A 201 -18.53 -1.57 -1.84
C GLN A 201 -17.53 -1.06 -0.80
N ASN A 202 -17.99 -0.57 0.35
CA ASN A 202 -17.11 -0.14 1.43
C ASN A 202 -16.53 -1.32 2.21
N PHE A 203 -15.41 -1.09 2.90
CA PHE A 203 -14.72 -2.16 3.62
C PHE A 203 -15.62 -2.89 4.61
N TYR A 204 -16.47 -2.18 5.37
CA TYR A 204 -17.30 -2.82 6.39
C TYR A 204 -18.45 -3.64 5.82
N ALA A 205 -19.01 -3.25 4.67
CA ALA A 205 -20.01 -4.04 3.96
C ALA A 205 -19.39 -5.34 3.43
N ILE A 206 -18.23 -5.22 2.75
CA ILE A 206 -17.44 -6.36 2.26
C ILE A 206 -17.01 -7.27 3.41
N PHE A 207 -16.47 -6.71 4.49
CA PHE A 207 -15.97 -7.46 5.64
C PHE A 207 -17.06 -8.26 6.36
N LYS A 208 -18.31 -7.76 6.40
CA LYS A 208 -19.45 -8.51 6.96
C LYS A 208 -19.85 -9.73 6.13
N ASN A 209 -19.52 -9.76 4.85
CA ASN A 209 -19.85 -10.85 3.94
C ASN A 209 -18.66 -11.82 3.75
N THR A 210 -17.78 -11.92 4.75
CA THR A 210 -16.53 -12.69 4.66
C THR A 210 -16.77 -14.17 4.34
N GLU A 211 -17.85 -14.77 4.85
CA GLU A 211 -18.23 -16.16 4.57
C GLU A 211 -18.53 -16.39 3.07
N TRP A 212 -19.12 -15.39 2.41
CA TRP A 212 -19.37 -15.44 0.97
C TRP A 212 -18.04 -15.36 0.20
N TYR A 213 -17.15 -14.43 0.57
CA TYR A 213 -15.84 -14.29 -0.06
C TYR A 213 -14.94 -15.51 0.16
N LEU A 214 -15.02 -16.16 1.32
CA LEU A 214 -14.34 -17.43 1.58
C LEU A 214 -14.87 -18.53 0.65
N SER A 215 -16.18 -18.61 0.47
CA SER A 215 -16.80 -19.57 -0.45
C SER A 215 -16.38 -19.31 -1.91
N ALA A 216 -16.32 -18.03 -2.31
CA ALA A 216 -15.82 -17.62 -3.63
C ALA A 216 -14.36 -18.03 -3.85
N LEU A 217 -13.48 -17.81 -2.86
CA LEU A 217 -12.07 -18.25 -2.96
C LEU A 217 -11.94 -19.78 -3.07
N LYS A 218 -12.71 -20.54 -2.28
CA LYS A 218 -12.73 -22.01 -2.39
C LYS A 218 -13.18 -22.48 -3.78
N ASN A 219 -14.09 -21.76 -4.41
CA ASN A 219 -14.48 -22.02 -5.79
C ASN A 219 -13.33 -21.73 -6.76
N CYS A 220 -12.56 -20.66 -6.60
CA CYS A 220 -11.36 -20.40 -7.42
C CYS A 220 -10.34 -21.54 -7.36
N ILE A 221 -10.14 -22.14 -6.18
CA ILE A 221 -9.25 -23.30 -6.00
C ILE A 221 -9.76 -24.52 -6.79
N THR A 222 -11.07 -24.76 -6.71
CA THR A 222 -11.71 -25.92 -7.35
C THR A 222 -11.80 -25.73 -8.87
N ASN A 223 -12.15 -24.52 -9.31
CA ASN A 223 -12.33 -24.10 -10.69
C ASN A 223 -11.22 -23.12 -11.08
N LYS A 224 -10.06 -23.65 -11.48
CA LYS A 224 -8.85 -22.87 -11.82
C LYS A 224 -8.99 -21.80 -12.92
N ASN A 225 -10.16 -21.69 -13.57
CA ASN A 225 -10.46 -20.66 -14.57
C ASN A 225 -11.17 -19.43 -13.97
N GLU A 226 -11.58 -19.47 -12.70
CA GLU A 226 -12.20 -18.33 -12.02
C GLU A 226 -11.12 -17.41 -11.43
N ASN A 227 -11.22 -16.12 -11.75
CA ASN A 227 -10.36 -15.10 -11.16
C ASN A 227 -10.88 -14.69 -9.77
N ILE A 228 -9.95 -14.32 -8.88
CA ILE A 228 -10.31 -13.73 -7.58
C ILE A 228 -11.06 -12.42 -7.80
N ASP A 229 -12.17 -12.24 -7.08
CA ASP A 229 -12.95 -11.00 -7.08
C ASP A 229 -12.09 -9.80 -6.64
N PRO A 230 -12.04 -8.69 -7.42
CA PRO A 230 -11.43 -7.41 -7.05
C PRO A 230 -11.72 -6.94 -5.62
N ALA A 231 -12.94 -7.17 -5.10
CA ALA A 231 -13.33 -6.82 -3.75
C ALA A 231 -12.50 -7.54 -2.68
N ILE A 232 -12.02 -8.76 -2.96
CA ILE A 232 -11.17 -9.54 -2.06
C ILE A 232 -9.77 -8.92 -2.01
N TYR A 233 -9.20 -8.53 -3.15
CA TYR A 233 -7.93 -7.81 -3.15
C TYR A 233 -8.02 -6.49 -2.39
N TYR A 234 -9.11 -5.73 -2.59
CA TYR A 234 -9.38 -4.53 -1.80
C TYR A 234 -9.47 -4.86 -0.30
N LEU A 235 -10.24 -5.88 0.09
CA LEU A 235 -10.38 -6.31 1.48
C LEU A 235 -9.01 -6.61 2.12
N PHE A 236 -8.21 -7.48 1.49
CA PHE A 236 -6.89 -7.85 1.98
C PHE A 236 -5.91 -6.68 2.00
N SER A 237 -6.01 -5.75 1.05
CA SER A 237 -5.18 -4.54 1.06
C SER A 237 -5.44 -3.68 2.31
N VAL A 238 -6.71 -3.56 2.74
CA VAL A 238 -7.07 -2.84 3.97
C VAL A 238 -6.59 -3.61 5.21
N LEU A 239 -6.71 -4.94 5.22
CA LEU A 239 -6.22 -5.78 6.32
C LEU A 239 -4.69 -5.71 6.48
N ILE A 240 -3.93 -5.70 5.38
CA ILE A 240 -2.46 -5.56 5.38
C ILE A 240 -2.04 -4.16 5.87
N LYS A 241 -2.76 -3.11 5.47
CA LYS A 241 -2.57 -1.75 6.01
C LYS A 241 -2.74 -1.73 7.53
N GLY A 242 -3.61 -2.58 8.06
CA GLY A 242 -3.92 -2.68 9.48
C GLY A 242 -4.89 -1.59 9.94
N GLY A 243 -5.56 -1.87 11.06
CA GLY A 243 -6.55 -0.98 11.64
C GLY A 243 -7.33 -1.65 12.78
N MET A 244 -8.17 -0.86 13.44
CA MET A 244 -9.12 -1.36 14.44
C MET A 244 -10.51 -1.43 13.81
N PHE A 245 -10.97 -2.63 13.46
CA PHE A 245 -12.24 -2.86 12.77
C PHE A 245 -13.36 -3.20 13.76
N GLN A 246 -13.62 -2.29 14.70
CA GLN A 246 -14.60 -2.50 15.76
C GLN A 246 -15.94 -1.86 15.39
N LYS A 247 -17.03 -2.60 15.58
CA LYS A 247 -18.37 -1.98 15.65
C LYS A 247 -18.51 -1.35 17.04
N LYS A 248 -19.05 -0.12 17.10
CA LYS A 248 -19.38 0.53 18.36
C LYS A 248 -20.33 -0.39 19.14
N ALA A 249 -19.97 -0.76 20.36
CA ALA A 249 -20.86 -1.52 21.23
C ALA A 249 -22.16 -0.72 21.39
N GLU A 250 -23.30 -1.34 21.10
CA GLU A 250 -24.58 -0.74 21.48
C GLU A 250 -24.57 -0.59 22.99
N SER A 251 -24.73 0.65 23.47
CA SER A 251 -24.90 0.91 24.89
C SER A 251 -26.07 0.04 25.36
N LYS A 252 -25.80 -0.94 26.23
CA LYS A 252 -26.86 -1.67 26.93
C LYS A 252 -27.76 -0.59 27.54
N LYS A 253 -28.97 -0.43 27.00
CA LYS A 253 -30.00 0.37 27.66
C LYS A 253 -30.22 -0.30 29.02
N ALA A 254 -29.78 0.38 30.07
CA ALA A 254 -30.09 0.02 31.44
C ALA A 254 -31.59 0.18 31.69
#